data_AF-A0A1V5DU70-F1
#
_entry.id   AF-A0A1V5DU70-F1
#
_cell.length_a   1.000
_cell.length_b   1.000
_cell.length_c   1.000
_cell.angle_alpha   90.00
_cell.angle_beta   90.00
_cell.angle_gamma   90.00
#
_symmetry.space_group_name_H-M   'P 1'
#
loop_
_entity.id
_entity.type
_entity.pdbx_description
1 polymer ?
#
loop_
_entity_poly.entity_id
_entity_poly.type
_entity_poly.pdbx_seq_one_letter_code
_entity_poly.pdbx_strand_id
1 'polypeptide(L)'
;MPVIIFGGVYSGVFTATEAGAVSVFYGLLAGWIIYPVFFKTKADVALSTTIRNSAVNSAAIALLIASAALVGRMVALGGVTQQLIDFLMGITTSKYIFILVINLIFFVIGMLLETCTSIVLFTPILVPIAIAYGIDPVHFGAIMLLNLEIGLITPPFAANLFVACRMSNTTMDEIIKPLLPFYGVCLPVLLITSYFPALILWLPKATG
;
A
#
# COMPACT_ATOMS: atom_id res chain seq x y z
N MET A 1 17.41 -4.35 10.55
CA MET A 1 16.42 -3.70 9.66
C MET A 1 15.07 -3.49 10.34
N PRO A 2 14.34 -4.51 10.84
CA PRO A 2 12.96 -4.30 11.31
C PRO A 2 12.87 -3.32 12.48
N VAL A 3 13.81 -3.39 13.42
CA VAL A 3 13.90 -2.47 14.57
C VAL A 3 14.15 -1.03 14.12
N ILE A 4 14.96 -0.82 13.08
CA ILE A 4 15.26 0.52 12.54
C ILE A 4 14.00 1.10 11.89
N ILE A 5 13.30 0.28 11.10
CA ILE A 5 12.10 0.71 10.37
C ILE A 5 10.95 0.97 11.35
N PHE A 6 10.50 -0.06 12.08
CA PHE A 6 9.36 0.07 12.98
C PHE A 6 9.68 0.96 14.17
N GLY A 7 10.87 0.83 14.77
CA GLY A 7 11.28 1.67 15.88
C GLY A 7 11.43 3.14 15.46
N GLY A 8 12.03 3.42 14.29
CA GLY A 8 12.19 4.79 13.79
C GLY A 8 10.86 5.44 13.43
N VAL A 9 9.96 4.70 12.78
CA VAL A 9 8.64 5.22 12.38
C VAL A 9 7.73 5.42 13.60
N TYR A 10 7.62 4.43 14.50
CA TYR A 10 6.71 4.54 15.65
C TYR A 10 7.22 5.49 16.74
N SER A 11 8.52 5.72 16.84
CA SER A 11 9.07 6.76 17.74
C SER A 11 8.97 8.18 17.16
N GLY A 12 8.58 8.33 15.89
CA GLY A 12 8.46 9.63 15.21
C GLY A 12 9.81 10.26 14.84
N VAL A 13 10.92 9.54 14.99
CA VAL A 13 12.27 10.04 14.64
C VAL A 13 12.43 10.14 13.12
N PHE A 14 11.85 9.22 12.37
CA PHE A 14 11.92 9.16 10.90
C PHE A 14 10.56 8.81 10.31
N THR A 15 10.24 9.33 9.12
CA THR A 15 9.12 8.81 8.32
C THR A 15 9.52 7.52 7.61
N ALA A 16 8.57 6.84 6.96
CA ALA A 16 8.82 5.57 6.27
C ALA A 16 9.90 5.69 5.19
N THR A 17 9.97 6.82 4.47
CA THR A 17 10.98 7.08 3.44
C THR A 17 12.37 7.28 4.04
N GLU A 18 12.51 8.05 5.11
CA GLU A 18 13.82 8.21 5.76
C GLU A 18 14.26 6.92 6.46
N ALA A 19 13.33 6.17 7.07
CA ALA A 19 13.62 4.88 7.68
C ALA A 19 14.18 3.87 6.65
N GLY A 20 13.69 3.93 5.40
CA GLY A 20 14.25 3.19 4.27
C GLY A 20 15.69 3.61 3.97
N ALA A 21 15.98 4.91 3.89
CA ALA A 21 17.32 5.42 3.62
C ALA A 21 18.33 5.01 4.72
N VAL A 22 17.95 5.14 5.99
CA VAL A 22 18.76 4.70 7.14
C VAL A 22 18.98 3.19 7.11
N SER A 23 17.96 2.42 6.72
CA SER A 23 18.07 0.97 6.55
C SER A 23 19.07 0.60 5.46
N VAL A 24 19.07 1.28 4.31
CA VAL A 24 20.07 1.04 3.25
C VAL A 24 21.49 1.30 3.76
N PHE A 25 21.70 2.39 4.49
CA PHE A 25 23.00 2.72 5.06
C PHE A 25 23.48 1.66 6.06
N TYR A 26 22.59 1.22 6.97
CA TYR A 26 22.88 0.10 7.88
C TYR A 26 23.20 -1.19 7.10
N GLY A 27 22.51 -1.44 5.99
CA GLY A 27 22.68 -2.65 5.19
C GLY A 27 24.04 -2.69 4.50
N LEU A 28 24.49 -1.54 4.00
CA LEU A 28 25.81 -1.37 3.44
C LEU A 28 26.91 -1.64 4.48
N LEU A 29 26.79 -1.06 5.67
CA LEU A 29 27.74 -1.29 6.77
C LEU A 29 27.73 -2.76 7.22
N ALA A 30 26.54 -3.34 7.37
CA ALA A 30 26.38 -4.71 7.80
C ALA A 30 26.95 -5.71 6.78
N GLY A 31 26.67 -5.52 5.49
CA GLY A 31 27.12 -6.42 4.43
C GLY A 31 28.61 -6.29 4.12
N TRP A 32 29.19 -5.09 4.22
CA TRP A 32 30.55 -4.84 3.75
C TRP A 32 31.60 -4.75 4.85
N ILE A 33 31.19 -4.45 6.09
CA ILE A 33 32.09 -4.34 7.24
C ILE A 33 31.78 -5.46 8.24
N ILE A 34 30.54 -5.52 8.76
CA ILE A 34 30.21 -6.42 9.87
C ILE A 34 30.30 -7.89 9.42
N TYR A 35 29.68 -8.24 8.30
CA TYR A 35 29.64 -9.63 7.83
C TYR A 35 31.05 -10.18 7.52
N PRO A 36 31.91 -9.49 6.75
CA PRO A 36 33.29 -9.92 6.54
C PRO A 36 34.13 -10.03 7.82
N VAL A 37 33.95 -9.10 8.77
CA VAL A 37 34.71 -9.09 10.04
C VAL A 37 34.32 -10.27 10.93
N PHE A 38 33.03 -10.58 11.04
CA PHE A 38 32.54 -11.67 11.90
C PHE A 38 32.74 -13.05 11.30
N PHE A 39 32.52 -13.22 9.99
CA PHE A 39 32.62 -14.52 9.33
C PHE A 39 34.00 -14.80 8.72
N LYS A 40 34.94 -13.83 8.83
CA LYS A 40 36.29 -13.88 8.24
C LYS A 40 36.30 -14.17 6.74
N THR A 41 35.19 -13.90 6.06
CA THR A 41 35.03 -14.04 4.62
C THR A 41 35.29 -12.70 3.97
N LYS A 42 35.91 -12.64 2.78
CA LYS A 42 35.92 -11.40 2.01
C LYS A 42 34.51 -11.15 1.47
N ALA A 43 34.16 -9.88 1.23
CA ALA A 43 32.99 -9.59 0.43
C ALA A 43 33.24 -10.14 -0.98
N ASP A 44 32.53 -11.22 -1.34
CA ASP A 44 32.71 -11.91 -2.62
C ASP A 44 32.33 -11.05 -3.84
N VAL A 45 31.62 -9.95 -3.62
CA VAL A 45 31.12 -9.06 -4.67
C VAL A 45 31.63 -7.65 -4.43
N ALA A 46 32.25 -7.06 -5.46
CA ALA A 46 32.67 -5.66 -5.43
C ALA A 46 31.46 -4.74 -5.22
N LEU A 47 31.61 -3.71 -4.39
CA LEU A 47 30.53 -2.75 -4.12
C LEU A 47 30.00 -2.12 -5.41
N SER A 48 30.87 -1.85 -6.39
CA SER A 48 30.47 -1.33 -7.70
C SER A 48 29.48 -2.24 -8.43
N THR A 49 29.67 -3.56 -8.35
CA THR A 49 28.76 -4.55 -8.93
C THR A 49 27.42 -4.56 -8.21
N THR A 50 27.43 -4.51 -6.87
CA THR A 50 26.20 -4.45 -6.07
C THR A 50 25.39 -3.19 -6.36
N ILE A 51 26.04 -2.02 -6.38
CA ILE A 51 25.39 -0.73 -6.71
C ILE A 51 24.80 -0.79 -8.12
N ARG A 52 25.56 -1.29 -9.10
CA ARG A 52 25.09 -1.42 -10.48
C ARG A 52 23.84 -2.31 -10.57
N ASN A 53 23.87 -3.48 -9.94
CA ASN A 53 22.75 -4.43 -9.97
C ASN A 53 21.51 -3.84 -9.27
N SER A 54 21.69 -3.18 -8.12
CA SER A 54 20.61 -2.47 -7.43
C SER A 54 20.03 -1.36 -8.30
N ALA A 55 20.87 -0.54 -8.94
CA ALA A 55 20.41 0.54 -9.81
C ALA A 55 19.61 0.02 -11.01
N VAL A 56 20.06 -1.06 -11.66
CA VAL A 56 19.34 -1.68 -12.80
C VAL A 56 17.99 -2.24 -12.34
N ASN A 57 17.95 -2.93 -11.19
CA ASN A 57 16.70 -3.46 -10.64
C ASN A 57 15.72 -2.34 -10.26
N SER A 58 16.20 -1.30 -9.58
CA SER A 58 15.39 -0.13 -9.22
C SER A 58 14.87 0.61 -10.44
N ALA A 59 15.68 0.76 -11.50
CA ALA A 59 15.23 1.39 -12.74
C ALA A 59 14.12 0.58 -13.44
N ALA A 60 14.25 -0.74 -13.49
CA ALA A 60 13.21 -1.61 -14.04
C ALA A 60 11.90 -1.52 -13.22
N ILE A 61 12.00 -1.54 -11.89
CA ILE A 61 10.86 -1.36 -10.99
C ILE A 61 10.21 0.01 -11.19
N ALA A 62 10.99 1.09 -11.26
CA ALA A 62 10.48 2.43 -11.47
C ALA A 62 9.73 2.56 -12.81
N LEU A 63 10.22 1.93 -13.87
CA LEU A 63 9.56 1.93 -15.19
C LEU A 63 8.22 1.16 -15.16
N LEU A 64 8.17 0.03 -14.46
CA LEU A 64 6.91 -0.71 -14.26
C LEU A 64 5.88 0.12 -13.49
N ILE A 65 6.30 0.74 -12.37
CA ILE A 65 5.42 1.59 -11.55
C ILE A 65 4.95 2.80 -12.35
N ALA A 66 5.84 3.47 -13.08
CA ALA A 66 5.48 4.62 -13.91
C ALA A 66 4.45 4.24 -14.99
N SER A 67 4.62 3.09 -15.63
CA SER A 67 3.68 2.59 -16.64
C SER A 67 2.31 2.27 -16.03
N ALA A 68 2.27 1.60 -14.87
CA ALA A 68 1.04 1.32 -14.13
C ALA A 68 0.33 2.62 -13.69
N ALA A 69 1.10 3.59 -13.18
CA ALA A 69 0.57 4.89 -12.75
C ALA A 69 -0.03 5.69 -13.92
N LEU A 70 0.56 5.62 -15.12
CA LEU A 70 -0.01 6.25 -16.31
C LEU A 70 -1.38 5.67 -16.67
N VAL A 71 -1.52 4.33 -16.65
CA VAL A 71 -2.81 3.68 -16.93
C VAL A 71 -3.84 4.04 -15.86
N GLY A 72 -3.44 4.02 -14.58
CA GLY A 72 -4.32 4.46 -13.50
C GLY A 72 -4.77 5.92 -13.69
N ARG A 73 -3.85 6.82 -14.04
CA ARG A 73 -4.18 8.23 -14.28
C ARG A 73 -5.14 8.42 -15.46
N MET A 74 -5.03 7.62 -16.52
CA MET A 74 -5.97 7.65 -17.65
C MET A 74 -7.38 7.25 -17.22
N VAL A 75 -7.52 6.21 -16.40
CA VAL A 75 -8.83 5.77 -15.85
C VAL A 75 -9.42 6.86 -14.97
N ALA A 76 -8.61 7.48 -14.10
CA ALA A 76 -9.04 8.57 -13.23
C ALA A 76 -9.50 9.81 -14.03
N LEU A 77 -8.79 10.17 -15.10
CA LEU A 77 -9.12 11.30 -15.96
C LEU A 77 -10.32 11.03 -16.89
N GLY A 78 -10.70 9.77 -17.10
CA GLY A 78 -11.83 9.37 -17.95
C GLY A 78 -13.23 9.70 -17.39
N GLY A 79 -13.32 10.41 -16.27
CA GLY A 79 -14.61 10.78 -15.64
C GLY A 79 -15.28 9.67 -14.84
N VAL A 80 -14.60 8.53 -14.66
CA VAL A 80 -15.09 7.38 -13.88
C VAL A 80 -15.40 7.77 -12.43
N THR A 81 -14.59 8.65 -11.85
CA THR A 81 -14.79 9.17 -10.49
C THR A 81 -16.16 9.82 -10.30
N GLN A 82 -16.60 10.69 -11.22
CA GLN A 82 -17.85 11.43 -11.07
C GLN A 82 -19.07 10.50 -11.21
N GLN A 83 -19.03 9.57 -12.17
CA GLN A 83 -20.09 8.60 -12.38
C GLN A 83 -20.25 7.65 -11.17
N LEU A 84 -19.14 7.28 -10.52
CA LEU A 84 -19.16 6.48 -9.29
C LEU A 84 -19.81 7.22 -8.12
N ILE A 85 -19.62 8.54 -8.02
CA ILE A 85 -20.24 9.38 -6.99
C ILE A 85 -21.75 9.46 -7.19
N ASP A 86 -22.20 9.67 -8.42
CA ASP A 86 -23.62 9.75 -8.75
C ASP A 86 -24.31 8.40 -8.48
N PHE A 87 -23.63 7.29 -8.81
CA PHE A 87 -24.08 5.94 -8.47
C PHE A 87 -24.17 5.71 -6.95
N LEU A 88 -23.15 6.14 -6.20
CA LEU A 88 -23.13 6.05 -4.74
C LEU A 88 -24.33 6.77 -4.11
N MET A 89 -24.56 8.03 -4.49
CA MET A 89 -25.66 8.83 -3.93
C MET A 89 -27.04 8.30 -4.32
N GLY A 90 -27.18 7.62 -5.46
CA GLY A 90 -28.45 7.06 -5.92
C GLY A 90 -28.90 5.80 -5.19
N ILE A 91 -28.00 5.06 -4.54
CA ILE A 91 -28.27 3.70 -4.00
C ILE A 91 -28.15 3.65 -2.47
N THR A 92 -27.45 4.61 -1.85
CA THR A 92 -27.09 4.53 -0.43
C THR A 92 -28.20 5.04 0.48
N THR A 93 -29.10 4.15 0.89
CA THR A 93 -30.21 4.45 1.82
C THR A 93 -29.84 4.29 3.30
N SER A 94 -28.69 3.67 3.61
CA SER A 94 -28.25 3.38 4.98
C SER A 94 -26.72 3.38 5.10
N LYS A 95 -26.21 3.73 6.28
CA LYS A 95 -24.77 3.73 6.63
C LYS A 95 -24.07 2.41 6.27
N TYR A 96 -24.72 1.27 6.51
CA TYR A 96 -24.11 -0.05 6.23
C TYR A 96 -24.02 -0.35 4.74
N ILE A 97 -25.00 0.11 3.96
CA ILE A 97 -24.99 -0.02 2.49
C ILE A 97 -23.90 0.90 1.92
N PHE A 98 -23.79 2.13 2.43
CA PHE A 98 -22.69 3.03 2.06
C PHE A 98 -21.31 2.41 2.29
N ILE A 99 -21.07 1.83 3.47
CA ILE A 99 -19.81 1.15 3.79
C ILE A 99 -19.56 -0.04 2.83
N LEU A 100 -20.58 -0.84 2.52
CA LEU A 100 -20.42 -1.95 1.57
C LEU A 100 -20.03 -1.47 0.17
N VAL A 101 -20.74 -0.49 -0.35
CA VAL A 101 -20.50 0.05 -1.69
C VAL A 101 -19.13 0.72 -1.77
N ILE A 102 -18.73 1.47 -0.72
CA ILE A 102 -17.40 2.11 -0.72
C ILE A 102 -16.26 1.10 -0.64
N ASN A 103 -16.43 -0.01 0.08
CA ASN A 103 -15.46 -1.11 0.08
C ASN A 103 -15.28 -1.67 -1.33
N LEU A 104 -16.38 -2.00 -2.02
CA LEU A 104 -16.31 -2.52 -3.39
C LEU A 104 -15.65 -1.53 -4.35
N ILE A 105 -16.02 -0.25 -4.25
CA ILE A 105 -15.46 0.81 -5.09
C ILE A 105 -13.96 0.99 -4.83
N PHE A 106 -13.55 1.13 -3.57
CA PHE A 106 -12.13 1.30 -3.26
C PHE A 106 -11.29 0.05 -3.54
N PHE A 107 -11.86 -1.14 -3.40
CA PHE A 107 -11.17 -2.37 -3.77
C PHE A 107 -10.88 -2.40 -5.28
N VAL A 108 -11.89 -2.09 -6.12
CA VAL A 108 -11.70 -2.00 -7.58
C VAL A 108 -10.75 -0.86 -7.95
N ILE A 109 -10.89 0.31 -7.32
CA ILE A 109 -9.99 1.44 -7.55
C ILE A 109 -8.56 1.07 -7.17
N GLY A 110 -8.34 0.42 -6.03
CA GLY A 110 -7.02 0.02 -5.55
C GLY A 110 -6.33 -0.97 -6.49
N MET A 111 -7.08 -1.76 -7.25
CA MET A 111 -6.50 -2.62 -8.28
C MET A 111 -5.99 -1.86 -9.51
N LEU A 112 -6.46 -0.64 -9.75
CA LEU A 112 -6.22 0.14 -10.97
C LEU A 112 -5.33 1.36 -10.73
N LEU A 113 -5.52 2.01 -9.58
CA LEU A 113 -4.89 3.28 -9.21
C LEU A 113 -3.89 3.07 -8.08
N GLU A 114 -2.85 3.89 -8.10
CA GLU A 114 -1.90 3.98 -7.00
C GLU A 114 -2.55 4.63 -5.76
N THR A 115 -2.14 4.19 -4.55
CA THR A 115 -2.75 4.57 -3.27
C THR A 115 -2.75 6.09 -3.06
N CYS A 116 -1.61 6.77 -3.20
CA CYS A 116 -1.50 8.21 -2.99
C CYS A 116 -2.41 8.99 -3.95
N THR A 117 -2.43 8.59 -5.23
CA THR A 117 -3.28 9.18 -6.26
C THR A 117 -4.76 9.05 -5.89
N SER A 118 -5.16 7.86 -5.43
CA SER A 118 -6.54 7.59 -5.01
C SER A 118 -6.94 8.43 -3.80
N ILE A 119 -6.09 8.50 -2.78
CA ILE A 119 -6.35 9.31 -1.58
C ILE A 119 -6.57 10.77 -1.95
N VAL A 120 -5.66 11.37 -2.73
CA VAL A 120 -5.76 12.79 -3.10
C VAL A 120 -7.04 13.09 -3.90
N LEU A 121 -7.46 12.15 -4.75
CA LEU A 121 -8.60 12.33 -5.64
C LEU A 121 -9.94 12.13 -4.92
N PHE A 122 -10.07 11.05 -4.15
CA PHE A 122 -11.36 10.62 -3.60
C PHE A 122 -11.65 11.20 -2.21
N THR A 123 -10.63 11.43 -1.38
CA THR A 123 -10.79 11.96 -0.01
C THR A 123 -11.62 13.25 0.06
N PRO A 124 -11.31 14.33 -0.70
CA PRO A 124 -12.03 15.59 -0.55
C PRO A 124 -13.52 15.49 -0.87
N ILE A 125 -13.92 14.49 -1.66
CA ILE A 125 -15.31 14.30 -2.08
C ILE A 125 -16.04 13.33 -1.16
N LEU A 126 -15.41 12.20 -0.81
CA LEU A 126 -16.06 11.12 -0.06
C LEU A 126 -16.04 11.32 1.44
N VAL A 127 -15.07 12.04 2.01
CA VAL A 127 -15.04 12.31 3.45
C VAL A 127 -16.26 13.12 3.90
N PRO A 128 -16.65 14.23 3.26
CA PRO A 128 -17.87 14.95 3.62
C PRO A 128 -19.13 14.07 3.57
N ILE A 129 -19.22 13.19 2.58
CA ILE A 129 -20.36 12.24 2.44
C ILE A 129 -20.33 11.22 3.58
N ALA A 130 -19.17 10.64 3.88
CA ALA A 130 -19.01 9.69 4.98
C ALA A 130 -19.42 10.30 6.33
N ILE A 131 -19.02 11.56 6.59
CA ILE A 131 -19.44 12.31 7.77
C ILE A 131 -20.97 12.47 7.82
N ALA A 132 -21.62 12.76 6.68
CA ALA A 132 -23.08 12.86 6.61
C ALA A 132 -23.79 11.54 6.94
N TYR A 133 -23.17 10.39 6.65
CA TYR A 133 -23.63 9.05 7.08
C TYR A 133 -23.23 8.69 8.52
N GLY A 134 -22.64 9.61 9.28
CA GLY A 134 -22.20 9.41 10.66
C GLY A 134 -21.01 8.47 10.78
N ILE A 135 -20.10 8.48 9.80
CA ILE A 135 -18.83 7.76 9.82
C ILE A 135 -17.73 8.73 10.24
N ASP A 136 -16.89 8.30 11.18
CA ASP A 136 -15.75 9.08 11.64
C ASP A 136 -14.67 9.17 10.53
N PRO A 137 -14.07 10.35 10.26
CA PRO A 137 -13.05 10.50 9.22
C PRO A 137 -11.83 9.59 9.39
N VAL A 138 -11.41 9.28 10.62
CA VAL A 138 -10.30 8.37 10.90
C VAL A 138 -10.70 6.94 10.56
N HIS A 139 -11.93 6.56 10.91
CA HIS A 139 -12.48 5.25 10.54
C HIS A 139 -12.60 5.11 9.02
N PHE A 140 -13.11 6.13 8.33
CA PHE A 140 -13.18 6.17 6.88
C PHE A 140 -11.79 6.07 6.23
N GLY A 141 -10.80 6.81 6.75
CA GLY A 141 -9.42 6.73 6.31
C GLY A 141 -8.85 5.32 6.43
N ALA A 142 -9.12 4.61 7.54
CA ALA A 142 -8.71 3.23 7.72
C ALA A 142 -9.36 2.27 6.71
N ILE A 143 -10.67 2.43 6.46
CA ILE A 143 -11.39 1.63 5.43
C ILE A 143 -10.78 1.88 4.05
N MET A 144 -10.56 3.14 3.70
CA MET A 144 -10.00 3.52 2.40
C MET A 144 -8.59 2.94 2.23
N LEU A 145 -7.70 3.14 3.22
CA LEU A 145 -6.34 2.64 3.18
C LEU A 145 -6.29 1.12 3.04
N LEU A 146 -7.05 0.37 3.84
CA LEU A 146 -7.05 -1.10 3.73
C LEU A 146 -7.55 -1.56 2.36
N ASN A 147 -8.63 -0.98 1.83
CA ASN A 147 -9.11 -1.35 0.49
C ASN A 147 -8.08 -1.09 -0.59
N LEU A 148 -7.44 0.10 -0.57
CA LEU A 148 -6.45 0.48 -1.57
C LEU A 148 -5.22 -0.43 -1.50
N GLU A 149 -4.71 -0.72 -0.32
CA GLU A 149 -3.53 -1.58 -0.14
C GLU A 149 -3.81 -3.04 -0.52
N ILE A 150 -5.00 -3.57 -0.20
CA ILE A 150 -5.40 -4.91 -0.67
C ILE A 150 -5.59 -4.89 -2.19
N GLY A 151 -6.17 -3.82 -2.74
CA GLY A 151 -6.28 -3.65 -4.20
C GLY A 151 -4.93 -3.64 -4.89
N LEU A 152 -3.91 -2.99 -4.31
CA LEU A 152 -2.60 -2.80 -4.92
C LEU A 152 -1.77 -4.08 -5.04
N ILE A 153 -2.13 -5.12 -4.28
CA ILE A 153 -1.59 -6.47 -4.42
C ILE A 153 -2.46 -7.39 -5.29
N THR A 154 -3.71 -6.99 -5.60
CA THR A 154 -4.70 -7.77 -6.35
C THR A 154 -4.66 -7.49 -7.85
N PRO A 155 -4.63 -8.50 -8.74
CA PRO A 155 -4.75 -8.30 -10.20
C PRO A 155 -6.05 -7.57 -10.56
N PRO A 156 -6.12 -6.72 -11.62
CA PRO A 156 -5.32 -6.80 -12.85
C PRO A 156 -4.01 -5.99 -12.95
N PHE A 157 -3.85 -4.83 -12.28
CA PHE A 157 -2.61 -4.03 -12.39
C PHE A 157 -1.64 -4.20 -11.21
N ALA A 158 -2.11 -4.67 -10.04
CA ALA A 158 -1.31 -5.16 -8.91
C ALA A 158 0.14 -4.61 -8.82
N ALA A 159 0.30 -3.28 -8.70
CA ALA A 159 1.61 -2.64 -8.87
C ALA A 159 2.67 -3.22 -7.92
N ASN A 160 2.30 -3.48 -6.67
CA ASN A 160 3.19 -4.08 -5.67
C ASN A 160 3.60 -5.50 -6.03
N LEU A 161 2.72 -6.24 -6.70
CA LEU A 161 3.00 -7.60 -7.14
C LEU A 161 4.00 -7.63 -8.31
N PHE A 162 3.94 -6.64 -9.22
CA PHE A 162 4.96 -6.46 -10.25
C PHE A 162 6.33 -6.16 -9.64
N VAL A 163 6.39 -5.31 -8.61
CA VAL A 163 7.63 -5.04 -7.88
C VAL A 163 8.17 -6.32 -7.23
N ALA A 164 7.29 -7.07 -6.55
CA ALA A 164 7.66 -8.33 -5.91
C ALA A 164 8.25 -9.32 -6.92
N CYS A 165 7.56 -9.57 -8.04
CA CYS A 165 8.03 -10.42 -9.15
C CYS A 165 9.44 -10.04 -9.64
N ARG A 166 9.72 -8.73 -9.78
CA ARG A 166 11.04 -8.28 -10.23
C ARG A 166 12.12 -8.48 -9.17
N MET A 167 11.80 -8.33 -7.89
CA MET A 167 12.75 -8.53 -6.79
C MET A 167 13.05 -10.00 -6.54
N SER A 168 12.04 -10.87 -6.62
CA SER A 168 12.18 -12.33 -6.46
C SER A 168 12.61 -13.04 -7.73
N ASN A 169 12.61 -12.35 -8.88
CA ASN A 169 12.86 -12.92 -10.20
C ASN A 169 11.90 -14.09 -10.53
N THR A 170 10.64 -13.94 -10.14
CA THR A 170 9.55 -14.89 -10.36
C THR A 170 8.46 -14.26 -11.24
N THR A 171 7.56 -15.10 -11.74
CA THR A 171 6.43 -14.68 -12.56
C THR A 171 5.19 -14.37 -11.72
N MET A 172 4.24 -13.66 -12.30
CA MET A 172 2.97 -13.30 -11.65
C MET A 172 2.20 -14.53 -11.16
N ASP A 173 2.14 -15.57 -11.99
CA ASP A 173 1.42 -16.81 -11.70
C ASP A 173 2.01 -17.58 -10.52
N GLU A 174 3.33 -17.48 -10.33
CA GLU A 174 4.05 -18.11 -9.22
C GLU A 174 3.78 -17.41 -7.88
N ILE A 175 3.55 -16.09 -7.88
CA ILE A 175 3.29 -15.34 -6.64
C ILE A 175 1.80 -15.32 -6.26
N ILE A 176 0.88 -15.37 -7.22
CA ILE A 176 -0.57 -15.33 -6.93
C ILE A 176 -1.00 -16.48 -6.02
N LYS A 177 -0.55 -17.71 -6.27
CA LYS A 177 -0.95 -18.89 -5.48
C LYS A 177 -0.54 -18.77 -4.00
N PRO A 178 0.71 -18.44 -3.65
CA PRO A 178 1.12 -18.13 -2.28
C PRO A 178 0.39 -16.95 -1.63
N LEU A 179 -0.15 -16.01 -2.41
CA LEU A 179 -0.91 -14.87 -1.90
C LEU A 179 -2.35 -15.18 -1.51
N LEU A 180 -2.95 -16.25 -2.03
CA LEU A 180 -4.31 -16.67 -1.66
C LEU A 180 -4.57 -16.77 -0.15
N PRO A 181 -3.71 -17.41 0.67
CA PRO A 181 -3.90 -17.41 2.12
C PRO A 181 -3.81 -16.00 2.74
N PHE A 182 -3.01 -15.09 2.19
CA PHE A 182 -2.97 -13.70 2.63
C PHE A 182 -4.29 -12.98 2.35
N TYR A 183 -4.90 -13.17 1.18
CA TYR A 183 -6.25 -12.66 0.91
C TYR A 183 -7.29 -13.22 1.88
N GLY A 184 -7.15 -14.50 2.24
CA GLY A 184 -7.97 -15.15 3.25
C GLY A 184 -7.92 -14.49 4.63
N VAL A 185 -6.87 -13.75 4.96
CA VAL A 185 -6.74 -12.97 6.21
C VAL A 185 -7.14 -11.50 5.99
N CYS A 186 -6.70 -10.90 4.89
CA CYS A 186 -6.91 -9.48 4.63
C CYS A 186 -8.40 -9.14 4.44
N LEU A 187 -9.18 -9.98 3.76
CA LEU A 187 -10.60 -9.73 3.53
C LEU A 187 -11.42 -9.76 4.84
N PRO A 188 -11.26 -10.74 5.75
CA PRO A 188 -11.88 -10.67 7.08
C PRO A 188 -11.46 -9.44 7.87
N VAL A 189 -10.18 -9.07 7.86
CA VAL A 189 -9.68 -7.87 8.57
C VAL A 189 -10.34 -6.61 8.00
N LEU A 190 -10.51 -6.53 6.68
CA LEU A 190 -11.21 -5.43 6.02
C LEU A 190 -12.67 -5.33 6.46
N LEU A 191 -13.39 -6.45 6.52
CA LEU A 191 -14.77 -6.49 6.98
C LEU A 191 -14.89 -6.11 8.46
N ILE A 192 -14.01 -6.63 9.30
CA ILE A 192 -13.97 -6.28 10.73
C ILE A 192 -13.73 -4.78 10.89
N THR A 193 -12.72 -4.24 10.19
CA THR A 193 -12.42 -2.80 10.21
C THR A 193 -13.61 -1.99 9.74
N SER A 194 -14.29 -2.41 8.68
CA SER A 194 -15.41 -1.69 8.10
C SER A 194 -16.64 -1.62 9.00
N TYR A 195 -16.98 -2.74 9.67
CA TYR A 195 -18.23 -2.84 10.43
C TYR A 195 -18.07 -2.64 11.95
N PHE A 196 -16.84 -2.72 12.48
CA PHE A 196 -16.55 -2.54 13.90
C PHE A 196 -15.65 -1.31 14.15
N PRO A 197 -16.21 -0.08 14.02
CA PRO A 197 -15.44 1.17 14.20
C PRO A 197 -14.76 1.29 15.56
N ALA A 198 -15.32 0.66 16.60
CA ALA A 198 -14.77 0.69 17.95
C ALA A 198 -13.32 0.17 18.01
N LEU A 199 -12.98 -0.85 17.23
CA LEU A 199 -11.62 -1.40 17.20
C LEU A 199 -10.60 -0.39 16.65
N ILE A 200 -11.03 0.41 15.68
CA ILE A 200 -10.16 1.36 14.97
C ILE A 200 -10.05 2.65 15.76
N LEU A 201 -11.17 3.11 16.32
CA LEU A 201 -11.25 4.37 17.04
C LEU A 201 -10.79 4.25 18.50
N TRP A 202 -10.64 3.05 19.06
CA TRP A 202 -10.24 2.89 20.45
C TRP A 202 -8.87 3.50 20.74
N LEU A 203 -7.86 3.19 19.92
CA LEU A 203 -6.51 3.70 20.12
C LEU A 203 -6.43 5.23 19.88
N PRO A 204 -6.92 5.78 18.76
CA PRO A 204 -6.99 7.23 18.57
C PRO A 204 -7.70 7.93 19.73
N LYS A 205 -8.89 7.46 20.14
CA LYS A 205 -9.60 8.05 21.29
C LYS A 205 -8.84 7.98 22.61
N ALA A 206 -7.98 6.98 22.79
CA ALA A 206 -7.15 6.86 23.98
C ALA A 206 -5.89 7.74 23.93
N THR A 207 -5.37 8.06 22.74
CA THR A 207 -4.12 8.81 22.54
C THR A 207 -4.31 10.27 22.12
N GLY A 208 -5.52 10.68 21.72
CA GLY A 208 -5.87 12.04 21.28
C GLY A 208 -5.95 12.18 19.77
#